data_AF-A0A7V8CTP3-F1
#
_entry.id   AF-A0A7V8CTP3-F1
#
_cell.length_a   1.000
_cell.length_b   1.000
_cell.length_c   1.000
_cell.angle_alpha   90.00
_cell.angle_beta   90.00
_cell.angle_gamma   90.00
#
_symmetry.space_group_name_H-M   'P 1'
#
loop_
_entity.id
_entity.type
_entity.pdbx_description
1 polymer ?
#
loop_
_entity_poly.entity_id
_entity_poly.type
_entity_poly.pdbx_seq_one_letter_code
_entity_poly.pdbx_strand_id
1 'polypeptide(L)'
;MSVWARLLHLLAGWGSVGLVYFSSDLLQGQGVLLPETALDRAIAYSDSAIWLYLSFFILIPYAYLVAQPHRVRWLARAMALSALMCGVVFLLYPTTLAYPPVGEGTGWSTQMLRLLQAADSTQNCLPSLHGALTLLCVWALAERERPLRSALSVLLGLGIAYAIIALRRHVSIDLAAGLLVGVAGGMLAKIQVSLPCRRAHKQRSASSEIAP
;
A
#
# COMPACT_ATOMS: atom_id res chain seq x y z
N MET A 1 8.73 21.50 4.07
CA MET A 1 8.11 21.15 2.78
C MET A 1 6.67 21.64 2.83
N SER A 2 6.26 22.42 1.83
CA SER A 2 4.91 23.01 1.77
C SER A 2 3.82 21.94 1.61
N VAL A 3 2.57 22.29 1.95
CA VAL A 3 1.40 21.43 1.72
C VAL A 3 1.27 21.11 0.24
N TRP A 4 1.48 22.10 -0.64
CA TRP A 4 1.35 21.87 -2.07
C TRP A 4 2.37 20.83 -2.58
N ALA A 5 3.62 20.93 -2.13
CA ALA A 5 4.63 19.91 -2.46
C ALA A 5 4.25 18.51 -1.92
N ARG A 6 3.62 18.40 -0.74
CA ARG A 6 3.13 17.12 -0.20
C ARG A 6 2.04 16.51 -1.09
N LEU A 7 1.09 17.33 -1.55
CA LEU A 7 0.01 16.88 -2.44
C LEU A 7 0.53 16.43 -3.81
N LEU A 8 1.55 17.10 -4.36
CA LEU A 8 2.21 16.64 -5.59
C LEU A 8 2.88 15.27 -5.41
N HIS A 9 3.50 15.01 -4.26
CA HIS A 9 4.07 13.70 -3.96
C HIS A 9 2.99 12.64 -3.70
N LEU A 10 1.87 13.01 -3.09
CA LEU A 10 0.70 12.15 -2.94
C LEU A 10 0.17 11.76 -4.32
N LEU A 11 -0.01 12.71 -5.23
CA LEU A 11 -0.45 12.46 -6.59
C LEU A 11 0.54 11.57 -7.34
N ALA A 12 1.84 11.86 -7.26
CA ALA A 12 2.86 11.04 -7.92
C ALA A 12 2.92 9.61 -7.36
N GLY A 13 2.89 9.46 -6.03
CA GLY A 13 2.96 8.17 -5.37
C GLY A 13 1.66 7.38 -5.50
N TRP A 14 0.56 7.89 -4.97
CA TRP A 14 -0.71 7.17 -4.96
C TRP A 14 -1.43 7.19 -6.32
N GLY A 15 -1.28 8.26 -7.11
CA GLY A 15 -1.80 8.29 -8.47
C GLY A 15 -1.11 7.29 -9.40
N SER A 16 0.20 7.06 -9.24
CA SER A 16 0.89 5.98 -10.00
C SER A 16 0.43 4.59 -9.59
N VAL A 17 0.11 4.36 -8.30
CA VAL A 17 -0.55 3.12 -7.86
C VAL A 17 -1.87 2.95 -8.61
N GLY A 18 -2.74 3.97 -8.62
CA GLY A 18 -4.02 3.92 -9.32
C GLY A 18 -3.84 3.60 -10.81
N LEU A 19 -2.89 4.25 -11.48
CA LEU A 19 -2.58 3.98 -12.89
C LEU A 19 -2.18 2.51 -13.12
N VAL A 20 -1.27 1.98 -12.30
CA VAL A 20 -0.84 0.57 -12.43
C VAL A 20 -1.99 -0.38 -12.12
N TYR A 21 -2.77 -0.10 -11.07
CA TYR A 21 -3.91 -0.92 -10.66
C TYR A 21 -4.97 -1.01 -11.77
N PHE A 22 -5.43 0.13 -12.30
CA PHE A 22 -6.45 0.13 -13.35
C PHE A 22 -5.92 -0.41 -14.68
N SER A 23 -4.68 -0.10 -15.05
CA SER A 23 -4.10 -0.67 -16.29
C SER A 23 -3.90 -2.19 -16.21
N SER A 24 -3.43 -2.71 -15.08
CA SER A 24 -3.33 -4.17 -14.88
C SER A 24 -4.70 -4.85 -14.88
N ASP A 25 -5.70 -4.24 -14.25
CA ASP A 25 -7.08 -4.76 -14.27
C ASP A 25 -7.67 -4.84 -15.68
N LEU A 26 -7.42 -3.83 -16.51
CA LEU A 26 -7.87 -3.79 -17.90
C LEU A 26 -7.14 -4.79 -18.81
N LEU A 27 -5.88 -5.10 -18.51
CA LEU A 27 -5.00 -5.87 -19.40
C LEU A 27 -4.91 -7.36 -19.02
N GLN A 28 -5.23 -7.71 -17.78
CA GLN A 28 -5.14 -9.10 -17.31
C GLN A 28 -6.38 -9.92 -17.66
N GLY A 29 -6.21 -11.25 -17.62
CA GLY A 29 -7.29 -12.22 -17.80
C GLY A 29 -7.91 -12.67 -16.48
N GLN A 30 -8.71 -13.74 -16.54
CA GLN A 30 -9.23 -14.37 -15.32
C GLN A 30 -8.10 -14.98 -14.49
N GLY A 31 -8.12 -14.67 -13.21
CA GLY A 31 -7.12 -15.07 -12.25
C GLY A 31 -7.34 -16.47 -11.69
N VAL A 32 -6.25 -17.06 -11.22
CA VAL A 32 -6.26 -18.32 -10.48
C VAL A 32 -6.80 -18.07 -9.07
N LEU A 33 -7.72 -18.92 -8.63
CA LEU A 33 -8.28 -18.83 -7.28
C LEU A 33 -7.20 -19.08 -6.21
N LEU A 34 -6.99 -18.12 -5.32
CA LEU A 34 -6.13 -18.32 -4.15
C LEU A 34 -6.92 -19.02 -3.04
N PRO A 35 -6.36 -20.08 -2.44
CA PRO A 35 -7.03 -20.79 -1.35
C PRO A 35 -6.97 -19.99 -0.05
N GLU A 36 -8.05 -20.05 0.73
CA GLU A 36 -8.02 -19.59 2.11
C GLU A 36 -7.13 -20.48 2.97
N THR A 37 -6.35 -19.88 3.86
CA THR A 37 -5.57 -20.59 4.86
C THR A 37 -6.37 -20.81 6.15
N ALA A 38 -5.77 -21.53 7.11
CA ALA A 38 -6.34 -21.64 8.45
C ALA A 38 -6.47 -20.29 9.17
N LEU A 39 -5.56 -19.34 8.91
CA LEU A 39 -5.62 -18.01 9.49
C LEU A 39 -6.85 -17.23 8.98
N ASP A 40 -7.12 -17.34 7.69
CA ASP A 40 -8.26 -16.68 7.06
C ASP A 40 -9.57 -17.21 7.65
N ARG A 41 -9.69 -18.53 7.75
CA ARG A 41 -10.87 -19.20 8.33
C ARG A 41 -11.09 -18.92 9.81
N ALA A 42 -10.03 -18.61 10.55
CA ALA A 42 -10.14 -18.21 11.96
C ALA A 42 -10.76 -16.82 12.13
N ILE A 43 -10.68 -15.96 11.11
CA ILE A 43 -11.29 -14.63 11.10
C ILE A 43 -12.67 -14.71 10.45
N ALA A 44 -13.70 -14.51 11.27
CA ALA A 44 -15.08 -14.50 10.81
C ALA A 44 -15.35 -13.35 9.83
N TYR A 45 -16.11 -13.65 8.78
CA TYR A 45 -16.56 -12.64 7.82
C TYR A 45 -17.52 -11.64 8.48
N SER A 46 -17.35 -10.34 8.22
CA SER A 46 -18.28 -9.30 8.70
C SER A 46 -18.28 -8.06 7.82
N ASP A 47 -19.44 -7.72 7.26
CA ASP A 47 -19.64 -6.46 6.52
C ASP A 47 -19.25 -5.22 7.34
N SER A 48 -19.38 -5.27 8.67
CA SER A 48 -19.07 -4.14 9.55
C SER A 48 -17.58 -3.72 9.52
N ALA A 49 -16.69 -4.63 9.11
CA ALA A 49 -15.28 -4.35 8.93
C ALA A 49 -15.00 -3.32 7.82
N ILE A 50 -15.99 -3.01 6.97
CA ILE A 50 -15.88 -1.99 5.91
C ILE A 50 -15.41 -0.63 6.43
N TRP A 51 -15.83 -0.21 7.63
CA TRP A 51 -15.45 1.09 8.18
C TRP A 51 -13.96 1.15 8.51
N LEU A 52 -13.42 0.06 9.06
CA LEU A 52 -12.00 -0.05 9.33
C LEU A 52 -11.20 -0.22 8.04
N TYR A 53 -11.75 -0.93 7.05
CA TYR A 53 -11.16 -1.00 5.72
C TYR A 53 -11.05 0.38 5.06
N LEU A 54 -12.11 1.19 5.11
CA LEU A 54 -12.14 2.53 4.50
C LEU A 54 -11.12 3.49 5.12
N SER A 55 -10.69 3.24 6.37
CA SER A 55 -9.60 4.01 6.99
C SER A 55 -8.29 3.94 6.21
N PHE A 56 -8.08 2.93 5.37
CA PHE A 56 -6.98 2.86 4.40
C PHE A 56 -6.90 4.09 3.49
N PHE A 57 -8.05 4.51 2.93
CA PHE A 57 -8.13 5.67 2.02
C PHE A 57 -7.85 6.99 2.75
N ILE A 58 -8.02 7.02 4.07
CA ILE A 58 -7.65 8.16 4.93
C ILE A 58 -6.17 8.11 5.34
N LEU A 59 -5.66 6.91 5.63
CA LEU A 59 -4.28 6.69 6.08
C LEU A 59 -3.26 7.19 5.07
N ILE A 60 -3.49 6.93 3.77
CA ILE A 60 -2.58 7.36 2.71
C ILE A 60 -2.38 8.89 2.69
N PRO A 61 -3.41 9.72 2.42
CA PRO A 61 -3.23 11.18 2.40
C PRO A 61 -2.75 11.71 3.75
N TYR A 62 -3.21 11.14 4.88
CA TYR A 62 -2.72 11.49 6.21
C TYR A 62 -1.20 11.30 6.34
N ALA A 63 -0.66 10.16 5.88
CA ALA A 63 0.78 9.88 5.90
C ALA A 63 1.57 10.92 5.09
N TYR A 64 1.09 11.31 3.90
CA TYR A 64 1.73 12.35 3.09
C TYR A 64 1.69 13.74 3.74
N LEU A 65 0.62 14.07 4.45
CA LEU A 65 0.46 15.37 5.11
C LEU A 65 1.33 15.49 6.37
N VAL A 66 1.47 14.41 7.14
CA VAL A 66 2.02 14.45 8.50
C VAL A 66 3.45 13.90 8.62
N ALA A 67 3.88 13.00 7.73
CA ALA A 67 5.23 12.43 7.79
C ALA A 67 6.32 13.50 7.60
N GLN A 68 7.52 13.22 8.12
CA GLN A 68 8.67 14.10 7.91
C GLN A 68 8.98 14.32 6.42
N PRO A 69 9.47 15.51 6.01
CA PRO A 69 9.67 15.84 4.60
C PRO A 69 10.54 14.87 3.79
N HIS A 70 11.54 14.24 4.41
CA HIS A 70 12.37 13.25 3.74
C HIS A 70 11.62 11.91 3.53
N ARG A 71 10.71 11.56 4.46
CA ARG A 71 9.89 10.35 4.38
C ARG A 71 8.79 10.46 3.33
N VAL A 72 8.26 11.65 3.05
CA VAL A 72 7.27 11.83 1.97
C VAL A 72 7.85 11.51 0.60
N ARG A 73 9.05 12.02 0.32
CA ARG A 73 9.77 11.71 -0.94
C ARG A 73 10.05 10.22 -1.08
N TRP A 74 10.46 9.58 0.02
CA TRP A 74 10.66 8.14 0.09
C TRP A 74 9.34 7.38 -0.13
N LEU A 75 8.26 7.79 0.52
CA LEU A 75 6.95 7.15 0.45
C LEU A 75 6.42 7.14 -0.99
N ALA A 76 6.46 8.27 -1.69
CA ALA A 76 6.05 8.36 -3.09
C ALA A 76 6.77 7.35 -3.99
N ARG A 77 8.10 7.23 -3.82
CA ARG A 77 8.92 6.29 -4.60
C ARG A 77 8.65 4.85 -4.21
N ALA A 78 8.56 4.57 -2.92
CA ALA A 78 8.30 3.22 -2.41
C ALA A 78 6.93 2.72 -2.87
N MET A 79 5.90 3.58 -2.87
CA MET A 79 4.58 3.25 -3.39
C MET A 79 4.63 2.96 -4.89
N ALA A 80 5.27 3.82 -5.69
CA ALA A 80 5.39 3.60 -7.14
C ALA A 80 6.15 2.31 -7.48
N LEU A 81 7.27 2.02 -6.79
CA LEU A 81 8.02 0.79 -6.98
C LEU A 81 7.21 -0.44 -6.59
N SER A 82 6.51 -0.39 -5.45
CA SER A 82 5.64 -1.47 -4.99
C SER A 82 4.50 -1.71 -5.97
N ALA A 83 3.89 -0.64 -6.50
CA ALA A 83 2.87 -0.73 -7.52
C ALA A 83 3.36 -1.43 -8.77
N LEU A 84 4.53 -1.05 -9.30
CA LEU A 84 5.11 -1.70 -10.46
C LEU A 84 5.40 -3.19 -10.21
N MET A 85 5.96 -3.53 -9.04
CA MET A 85 6.20 -4.92 -8.65
C MET A 85 4.89 -5.73 -8.60
N CYS A 86 3.84 -5.19 -7.97
CA CYS A 86 2.52 -5.79 -7.94
C CYS A 86 1.95 -5.95 -9.37
N GLY A 87 1.97 -4.87 -10.17
CA GLY A 87 1.43 -4.87 -11.53
C GLY A 87 2.10 -5.88 -12.46
N VAL A 88 3.42 -6.09 -12.34
CA VAL A 88 4.11 -7.15 -13.08
C VAL A 88 3.57 -8.52 -12.70
N VAL A 89 3.33 -8.78 -11.41
CA VAL A 89 2.77 -10.07 -10.97
C VAL A 89 1.31 -10.22 -11.40
N PHE A 90 0.48 -9.17 -11.29
CA PHE A 90 -0.91 -9.19 -11.74
C PHE A 90 -1.01 -9.59 -13.22
N LEU A 91 -0.14 -9.03 -14.07
CA LEU A 91 -0.13 -9.35 -15.50
C LEU A 91 0.41 -10.74 -15.84
N LEU A 92 1.42 -11.22 -15.11
CA LEU A 92 2.05 -12.53 -15.38
C LEU A 92 1.32 -13.71 -14.72
N TYR A 93 0.68 -13.46 -13.58
CA TYR A 93 0.00 -14.45 -12.76
C TYR A 93 -1.23 -13.83 -12.10
N PRO A 94 -2.31 -13.59 -12.88
CA PRO A 94 -3.54 -13.01 -12.36
C PRO A 94 -4.15 -13.95 -11.32
N THR A 95 -4.73 -13.39 -10.25
CA THR A 95 -5.27 -14.18 -9.14
C THR A 95 -6.60 -13.61 -8.66
N THR A 96 -7.49 -14.48 -8.19
CA THR A 96 -8.80 -14.07 -7.67
C THR A 96 -9.09 -14.80 -6.36
N LEU A 97 -10.18 -14.42 -5.70
CA LEU A 97 -10.60 -14.96 -4.39
C LEU A 97 -11.99 -15.57 -4.45
N ALA A 98 -12.33 -16.34 -3.42
CA ALA A 98 -13.70 -16.75 -3.17
C ALA A 98 -14.43 -15.61 -2.46
N TYR A 99 -15.09 -14.74 -3.23
CA TYR A 99 -15.84 -13.61 -2.71
C TYR A 99 -17.11 -14.10 -2.02
N PRO A 100 -17.30 -13.88 -0.69
CA PRO A 100 -18.55 -14.21 -0.04
C PRO A 100 -19.68 -13.35 -0.64
N PRO A 101 -20.89 -13.90 -0.80
CA PRO A 101 -22.03 -13.10 -1.24
C PRO A 101 -22.27 -12.01 -0.21
N VAL A 102 -22.28 -10.75 -0.64
CA VAL A 102 -22.64 -9.64 0.24
C VAL A 102 -24.09 -9.83 0.63
N GLY A 103 -24.38 -9.72 1.94
CA GLY A 103 -25.72 -10.02 2.45
C GLY A 103 -26.82 -9.25 1.75
N GLU A 104 -28.02 -9.85 1.65
CA GLU A 104 -29.22 -9.20 1.08
C GLU A 104 -29.77 -8.07 1.96
N GLY A 105 -29.13 -7.81 3.11
CA GLY A 105 -29.53 -6.79 4.07
C GLY A 105 -29.43 -5.35 3.53
N THR A 106 -30.23 -4.49 4.13
CA THR A 106 -30.25 -3.04 3.88
C THR A 106 -29.36 -2.25 4.83
N GLY A 107 -28.52 -2.90 5.64
CA GLY A 107 -27.62 -2.24 6.58
C GLY A 107 -26.60 -1.33 5.86
N TRP A 108 -26.26 -0.20 6.49
CA TRP A 108 -25.31 0.78 5.94
C TRP A 108 -23.95 0.16 5.56
N SER A 109 -23.43 -0.73 6.40
CA SER A 109 -22.17 -1.44 6.14
C SER A 109 -22.25 -2.31 4.87
N THR A 110 -23.34 -3.05 4.71
CA THR A 110 -23.60 -3.91 3.55
C THR A 110 -23.74 -3.09 2.27
N GLN A 111 -24.46 -1.96 2.31
CA GLN A 111 -24.57 -1.05 1.17
C GLN A 111 -23.21 -0.45 0.78
N MET A 112 -22.43 0.00 1.77
CA MET A 112 -21.10 0.54 1.54
C MET A 112 -20.15 -0.51 0.96
N LEU A 113 -20.22 -1.75 1.44
CA LEU A 113 -19.43 -2.86 0.90
C LEU A 113 -19.79 -3.14 -0.56
N ARG A 114 -21.08 -3.12 -0.94
CA ARG A 114 -21.51 -3.26 -2.35
C ARG A 114 -20.92 -2.15 -3.23
N LEU A 115 -20.94 -0.91 -2.76
CA LEU A 115 -20.35 0.22 -3.49
C LEU A 115 -18.85 0.05 -3.68
N LEU A 116 -18.13 -0.39 -2.64
CA LEU A 116 -16.71 -0.71 -2.72
C LEU A 116 -16.46 -1.82 -3.75
N GLN A 117 -17.20 -2.93 -3.67
CA GLN A 117 -17.03 -4.07 -4.58
C GLN A 117 -17.33 -3.75 -6.05
N ALA A 118 -18.23 -2.80 -6.32
CA ALA A 118 -18.52 -2.37 -7.68
C ALA A 118 -17.35 -1.59 -8.32
N ALA A 119 -16.46 -1.00 -7.51
CA ALA A 119 -15.32 -0.22 -7.98
C ALA A 119 -13.98 -0.97 -7.87
N ASP A 120 -13.90 -1.99 -7.01
CA ASP A 120 -12.70 -2.76 -6.74
C ASP A 120 -12.58 -3.95 -7.71
N SER A 121 -11.38 -4.15 -8.25
CA SER A 121 -11.01 -5.28 -9.10
C SER A 121 -11.20 -6.61 -8.36
N THR A 122 -11.68 -7.60 -9.11
CA THR A 122 -11.76 -8.99 -8.63
C THR A 122 -10.52 -9.82 -8.96
N GLN A 123 -9.51 -9.21 -9.62
CA GLN A 123 -8.36 -9.90 -10.21
C GLN A 123 -6.99 -9.40 -9.69
N ASN A 124 -6.93 -8.18 -9.13
CA ASN A 124 -5.70 -7.61 -8.56
C ASN A 124 -5.43 -8.08 -7.12
N CYS A 125 -5.37 -9.40 -6.89
CA CYS A 125 -5.24 -9.97 -5.55
C CYS A 125 -3.77 -10.11 -5.08
N LEU A 126 -3.00 -11.00 -5.72
CA LEU A 126 -1.61 -11.31 -5.36
C LEU A 126 -0.60 -10.49 -6.17
N PRO A 127 0.29 -9.71 -5.54
CA PRO A 127 0.40 -9.38 -4.12
C PRO A 127 -0.49 -8.20 -3.69
N SER A 128 -0.96 -8.21 -2.45
CA SER A 128 -1.90 -7.21 -1.94
C SER A 128 -1.29 -5.80 -1.92
N LEU A 129 -1.82 -4.93 -2.79
CA LEU A 129 -1.49 -3.51 -2.79
C LEU A 129 -1.93 -2.82 -1.49
N HIS A 130 -3.11 -3.16 -0.98
CA HIS A 130 -3.60 -2.63 0.30
C HIS A 130 -2.62 -2.93 1.43
N GLY A 131 -2.11 -4.16 1.51
CA GLY A 131 -1.08 -4.56 2.47
C GLY A 131 0.22 -3.79 2.30
N ALA A 132 0.76 -3.74 1.08
CA ALA A 132 2.01 -3.03 0.77
C ALA A 132 1.94 -1.55 1.16
N LEU A 133 0.88 -0.85 0.74
CA LEU A 133 0.73 0.58 0.95
C LEU A 133 0.42 0.93 2.41
N THR A 134 -0.34 0.09 3.11
CA THR A 134 -0.57 0.25 4.56
C THR A 134 0.75 0.17 5.31
N LEU A 135 1.57 -0.85 5.03
CA LEU A 135 2.89 -1.00 5.64
C LEU A 135 3.78 0.22 5.37
N LEU A 136 3.83 0.69 4.13
CA LEU A 136 4.62 1.86 3.76
C LEU A 136 4.15 3.15 4.48
N CYS A 137 2.85 3.34 4.66
CA CYS A 137 2.31 4.48 5.41
C CYS A 137 2.68 4.39 6.90
N VAL A 138 2.51 3.22 7.51
CA VAL A 138 2.93 2.99 8.91
C VAL A 138 4.42 3.24 9.06
N TRP A 139 5.23 2.74 8.12
CA TRP A 139 6.66 2.99 8.11
C TRP A 139 6.98 4.47 7.95
N ALA A 140 6.27 5.22 7.09
CA ALA A 140 6.47 6.66 6.96
C ALA A 140 6.15 7.42 8.26
N LEU A 141 5.15 6.96 9.03
CA LEU A 141 4.67 7.61 10.25
C LEU A 141 5.44 7.23 11.52
N ALA A 142 6.13 6.08 11.51
CA ALA A 142 6.88 5.53 12.63
C ALA A 142 8.15 6.35 12.95
N GLU A 143 8.06 7.19 13.97
CA GLU A 143 9.11 8.13 14.40
C GLU A 143 9.39 7.99 15.91
N ARG A 144 10.68 7.89 16.28
CA ARG A 144 11.10 7.77 17.68
C ARG A 144 10.64 8.93 18.56
N GLU A 145 10.61 10.13 18.00
CA GLU A 145 10.19 11.35 18.71
C GLU A 145 8.67 11.43 18.90
N ARG A 146 7.89 10.58 18.23
CA ARG A 146 6.42 10.57 18.29
C ARG A 146 5.91 9.14 18.53
N PRO A 147 6.22 8.54 19.70
CA PRO A 147 5.93 7.14 19.97
C PRO A 147 4.43 6.84 19.96
N LEU A 148 3.59 7.75 20.48
CA LEU A 148 2.14 7.58 20.47
C LEU A 148 1.57 7.51 19.04
N ARG A 149 1.96 8.44 18.16
CA ARG A 149 1.54 8.42 16.76
C ARG A 149 2.03 7.16 16.05
N SER A 150 3.26 6.73 16.35
CA SER A 150 3.83 5.50 15.80
C SER A 150 3.03 4.28 16.21
N ALA A 151 2.73 4.14 17.51
CA ALA A 151 1.90 3.06 18.05
C ALA A 151 0.50 3.07 17.44
N LEU A 152 -0.16 4.24 17.39
CA LEU A 152 -1.49 4.38 16.77
C LEU A 152 -1.48 4.02 15.28
N SER A 153 -0.43 4.41 14.54
CA SER A 153 -0.32 4.04 13.13
C SER A 153 -0.14 2.53 12.94
N VAL A 154 0.64 1.87 13.81
CA VAL A 154 0.80 0.41 13.80
C VAL A 154 -0.52 -0.27 14.14
N LEU A 155 -1.21 0.15 15.19
CA LEU A 155 -2.52 -0.38 15.58
C LEU A 155 -3.54 -0.23 14.45
N LEU A 156 -3.58 0.93 13.80
CA LEU A 156 -4.44 1.16 12.64
C LEU A 156 -4.06 0.25 11.47
N GLY A 157 -2.77 0.10 11.17
CA GLY A 157 -2.29 -0.80 10.11
C GLY A 157 -2.66 -2.26 10.35
N LEU A 158 -2.55 -2.74 11.59
CA LEU A 158 -3.02 -4.06 11.99
C LEU A 158 -4.54 -4.19 11.88
N GLY A 159 -5.28 -3.15 12.26
CA GLY A 159 -6.73 -3.08 12.09
C GLY A 159 -7.16 -3.15 10.62
N ILE A 160 -6.47 -2.43 9.73
CA ILE A 160 -6.71 -2.49 8.28
C ILE A 160 -6.39 -3.90 7.74
N ALA A 161 -5.26 -4.49 8.14
CA ALA A 161 -4.89 -5.85 7.76
C ALA A 161 -5.94 -6.89 8.19
N TYR A 162 -6.46 -6.76 9.41
CA TYR A 162 -7.58 -7.56 9.88
C TYR A 162 -8.83 -7.34 9.03
N ALA A 163 -9.22 -6.08 8.78
CA ALA A 163 -10.42 -5.74 8.02
C ALA A 163 -10.39 -6.26 6.59
N ILE A 164 -9.21 -6.23 5.95
CA ILE A 164 -8.99 -6.80 4.62
C ILE A 164 -9.36 -8.30 4.58
N ILE A 165 -8.91 -9.07 5.57
CA ILE A 165 -9.20 -10.52 5.66
C ILE A 165 -10.66 -10.75 6.09
N ALA A 166 -11.16 -9.97 7.05
CA ALA A 166 -12.54 -10.08 7.53
C ALA A 166 -13.59 -9.77 6.44
N LEU A 167 -13.24 -8.96 5.44
CA LEU A 167 -14.08 -8.69 4.25
C LEU A 167 -13.76 -9.61 3.07
N ARG A 168 -12.80 -10.53 3.22
CA ARG A 168 -12.28 -11.38 2.13
C ARG A 168 -11.89 -10.58 0.90
N ARG A 169 -11.29 -9.39 1.08
CA ARG A 169 -10.72 -8.58 -0.03
C ARG A 169 -9.33 -9.06 -0.40
N HIS A 170 -8.61 -9.56 0.59
CA HIS A 170 -7.42 -10.38 0.42
C HIS A 170 -7.49 -11.53 1.42
N VAL A 171 -6.72 -12.57 1.16
CA VAL A 171 -6.42 -13.64 2.12
C VAL A 171 -5.03 -13.38 2.72
N SER A 172 -4.63 -14.22 3.65
CA SER A 172 -3.35 -14.08 4.35
C SER A 172 -2.15 -14.25 3.41
N ILE A 173 -2.27 -15.09 2.36
CA ILE A 173 -1.20 -15.37 1.40
C ILE A 173 -0.82 -14.13 0.61
N ASP A 174 -1.79 -13.51 -0.06
CA ASP A 174 -1.57 -12.32 -0.86
C ASP A 174 -1.34 -11.08 0.00
N LEU A 175 -1.93 -11.00 1.19
CA LEU A 175 -1.58 -9.97 2.17
C LEU A 175 -0.11 -10.07 2.59
N ALA A 176 0.39 -11.26 2.93
CA ALA A 176 1.79 -11.46 3.29
C ALA A 176 2.74 -11.13 2.13
N ALA A 177 2.41 -11.54 0.90
CA ALA A 177 3.16 -11.17 -0.28
C ALA A 177 3.16 -9.64 -0.51
N GLY A 178 2.04 -8.97 -0.27
CA GLY A 178 1.92 -7.52 -0.27
C GLY A 178 2.85 -6.84 0.73
N LEU A 179 2.91 -7.35 1.97
CA LEU A 179 3.85 -6.86 2.99
C LEU A 179 5.31 -7.03 2.54
N LEU A 180 5.67 -8.17 1.95
CA LEU A 180 7.01 -8.40 1.40
C LEU A 180 7.35 -7.42 0.27
N VAL A 181 6.41 -7.18 -0.65
CA VAL A 181 6.57 -6.16 -1.70
C VAL A 181 6.74 -4.77 -1.09
N GLY A 182 5.97 -4.41 -0.07
CA GLY A 182 6.11 -3.14 0.64
C GLY A 182 7.49 -2.98 1.30
N VAL A 183 8.02 -4.04 1.92
CA VAL A 183 9.41 -4.03 2.44
C VAL A 183 10.40 -3.84 1.30
N ALA A 184 10.30 -4.64 0.23
CA ALA A 184 11.22 -4.57 -0.91
C ALA A 184 11.21 -3.19 -1.58
N GLY A 185 10.03 -2.68 -1.94
CA GLY A 185 9.86 -1.35 -2.52
C GLY A 185 10.36 -0.23 -1.59
N GLY A 186 10.08 -0.35 -0.29
CA GLY A 186 10.60 0.57 0.73
C GLY A 186 12.13 0.56 0.83
N MET A 187 12.76 -0.61 0.75
CA MET A 187 14.23 -0.74 0.78
C MET A 187 14.88 -0.23 -0.50
N LEU A 188 14.35 -0.57 -1.67
CA LEU A 188 14.83 -0.07 -2.97
C LEU A 188 14.75 1.46 -3.04
N ALA A 189 13.66 2.04 -2.55
CA ALA A 189 13.49 3.49 -2.49
C ALA A 189 14.55 4.19 -1.61
N LYS A 190 15.09 3.53 -0.58
CA LYS A 190 16.18 4.08 0.25
C LYS A 190 17.53 4.05 -0.46
N ILE A 191 17.83 3.00 -1.20
CA ILE A 191 19.09 2.86 -1.96
C ILE A 191 19.23 3.98 -2.98
N GLN A 192 18.14 4.32 -3.67
CA GLN A 192 18.13 5.40 -4.65
C GLN A 192 18.23 6.81 -4.03
N VAL A 193 17.97 6.98 -2.73
CA VAL A 193 18.21 8.26 -2.03
C VAL A 193 19.68 8.40 -1.63
N SER A 194 20.38 7.30 -1.31
CA SER A 194 21.79 7.32 -0.92
C SER A 194 22.75 7.46 -2.10
N LEU A 195 22.40 6.94 -3.28
CA LEU A 195 23.23 6.99 -4.49
C LEU A 195 23.51 8.43 -5.02
N PRO A 196 22.52 9.35 -5.14
CA PRO A 196 22.76 10.72 -5.59
C PRO A 196 23.58 11.55 -4.59
N CYS A 197 23.39 11.33 -3.29
CA CYS A 197 24.10 12.06 -2.24
C CYS A 197 25.59 11.66 -2.19
N ARG A 198 25.91 10.37 -2.42
CA ARG A 198 27.30 9.91 -2.59
C ARG A 198 27.98 10.49 -3.83
N ARG A 199 27.27 10.63 -4.96
CA ARG A 199 27.82 11.26 -6.18
C ARG A 199 28.15 12.74 -5.96
N ALA A 200 27.27 13.48 -5.29
CA ALA A 200 27.49 14.90 -4.97
C ALA A 200 28.69 15.11 -4.03
N HIS A 201 28.85 14.26 -3.00
CA HIS A 201 30.00 14.34 -2.10
C HIS A 201 31.32 13.97 -2.79
N LYS A 202 31.31 12.94 -3.66
CA LYS A 202 32.51 12.48 -4.37
C LYS A 202 32.98 13.49 -5.43
N GLN A 203 32.07 14.22 -6.06
CA GLN A 203 32.42 15.31 -6.98
C GLN A 203 33.01 16.53 -6.26
N ARG A 204 32.52 16.86 -5.05
CA ARG A 204 33.03 17.97 -4.25
C ARG A 204 34.43 17.71 -3.68
N SER A 205 34.72 16.48 -3.24
CA SER A 205 36.06 16.11 -2.78
C SER A 205 37.07 16.06 -3.93
N ALA A 206 36.66 15.57 -5.10
CA ALA A 206 37.53 15.53 -6.29
C ALA A 206 37.86 16.93 -6.84
N SER A 207 37.00 17.93 -6.63
CA SER A 207 37.26 19.31 -7.06
C SER A 207 38.08 20.13 -6.05
N SER A 208 38.14 19.72 -4.77
CA SER A 208 39.03 20.34 -3.77
C SER A 208 40.46 19.82 -3.81
N GLU A 209 40.71 18.62 -4.36
CA GLU A 209 42.07 18.08 -4.56
C GLU A 209 42.78 18.64 -5.80
N ILE A 210 42.05 19.33 -6.69
CA ILE A 210 42.57 19.85 -7.96
C ILE A 210 42.78 21.39 -7.90
N ALA A 211 42.43 22.04 -6.79
CA ALA A 211 42.65 23.47 -6.61
C ALA A 211 44.08 23.71 -6.07
N PRO A 212 44.97 24.39 -6.82
CA PRO A 212 46.31 24.77 -6.36
C PRO A 212 46.29 25.92 -5.35
#